data_AF-A0A1M4UWY2-F1
#
_entry.id   AF-A0A1M4UWY2-F1
#
_cell.length_a   1.000
_cell.length_b   1.000
_cell.length_c   1.000
_cell.angle_alpha   90.00
_cell.angle_beta   90.00
_cell.angle_gamma   90.00
#
_symmetry.space_group_name_H-M   'P 1'
#
loop_
_entity.id
_entity.type
_entity.pdbx_description
1 polymer ?
#
loop_
_entity_poly.entity_id
_entity_poly.type
_entity_poly.pdbx_seq_one_letter_code
_entity_poly.pdbx_strand_id
1 'polypeptide(L)'
;MIRYFILGSIILLSLMACSQTNTLSKANPSSEDLPPAQQSKSTPLHQTTTSSIDPEFPIPEGAKKSDKKSNDPQTSYVRYDFTGLTDPTKRQNYFEQIKKAGWTEHPDEQMGSMHIFTKGNKRLQVIIHDDYFTLSIPKAFAE
;
A
#
# COMPACT_ATOMS: atom_id res chain seq x y z
N MET A 1 -30.88 -6.24 33.89
CA MET A 1 -30.55 -7.27 34.91
C MET A 1 -29.03 -7.33 35.06
N ILE A 2 -28.53 -7.69 36.24
CA ILE A 2 -27.09 -7.79 36.53
C ILE A 2 -26.78 -9.22 37.02
N ARG A 3 -25.69 -9.82 36.54
CA ARG A 3 -24.83 -10.77 37.29
C ARG A 3 -23.59 -11.19 36.47
N TYR A 4 -22.41 -10.93 37.03
CA TYR A 4 -21.10 -11.47 36.61
C TYR A 4 -20.53 -12.31 37.77
N PHE A 5 -20.08 -13.54 37.51
CA PHE A 5 -19.40 -14.54 38.37
C PHE A 5 -19.18 -15.82 37.49
N ILE A 6 -18.27 -16.79 37.69
CA ILE A 6 -17.19 -17.13 38.65
C ILE A 6 -15.90 -17.28 37.79
N LEU A 7 -14.73 -16.67 38.06
CA LEU A 7 -13.72 -16.85 39.14
C LEU A 7 -12.92 -18.18 39.05
N GLY A 8 -11.58 -18.12 39.14
CA GLY A 8 -10.66 -19.28 39.15
C GLY A 8 -10.05 -19.63 37.77
N SER A 9 -8.78 -20.08 37.66
CA SER A 9 -7.76 -20.27 38.70
C SER A 9 -6.34 -20.02 38.18
N ILE A 10 -5.45 -19.66 39.10
CA ILE A 10 -4.00 -19.48 38.87
C ILE A 10 -3.32 -20.86 38.84
N ILE A 11 -2.41 -21.08 37.89
CA ILE A 11 -1.33 -22.08 38.02
C ILE A 11 0.01 -21.38 37.72
N LEU A 12 1.05 -21.79 38.45
CA LEU A 12 2.37 -21.17 38.57
C LEU A 12 3.46 -22.15 38.07
N LEU A 13 4.74 -21.75 38.13
CA LEU A 13 5.97 -22.49 37.73
C LEU A 13 6.19 -22.56 36.19
N SER A 14 7.41 -22.61 35.65
CA SER A 14 8.79 -22.46 36.18
C SER A 14 9.60 -21.69 35.11
N LEU A 15 10.41 -20.65 35.39
CA LEU A 15 11.69 -20.58 36.15
C LEU A 15 12.87 -21.34 35.51
N MET A 16 14.01 -20.62 35.39
CA MET A 16 15.31 -20.96 34.79
C MET A 16 15.38 -20.99 33.24
N ALA A 17 16.50 -20.62 32.60
CA ALA A 17 17.83 -20.26 33.12
C ALA A 17 18.40 -18.95 32.49
N CYS A 18 19.30 -18.28 33.21
CA CYS A 18 20.15 -17.23 32.65
C CYS A 18 21.52 -17.80 32.27
N SER A 19 22.08 -17.33 31.15
CA SER A 19 23.52 -17.34 30.88
C SER A 19 23.89 -16.03 30.18
N GLN A 20 24.98 -15.40 30.59
CA GLN A 20 25.50 -14.16 30.00
C GLN A 20 26.81 -14.41 29.24
N THR A 21 27.25 -13.37 28.52
CA THR A 21 28.61 -13.16 28.00
C THR A 21 29.17 -14.19 27.00
N ASN A 22 29.49 -13.72 25.80
CA ASN A 22 30.92 -13.46 25.55
C ASN A 22 31.12 -12.26 24.62
N THR A 23 32.38 -11.90 24.41
CA THR A 23 32.84 -10.60 23.94
C THR A 23 33.22 -10.62 22.46
N LEU A 24 33.02 -9.46 21.82
CA LEU A 24 33.77 -8.94 20.67
C LEU A 24 34.77 -9.89 19.97
N SER A 25 34.47 -10.26 18.71
CA SER A 25 35.49 -10.61 17.73
C SER A 25 35.22 -9.87 16.41
N LYS A 26 36.27 -9.50 15.69
CA LYS A 26 36.25 -8.52 14.59
C LYS A 26 36.80 -9.15 13.31
N ALA A 27 35.91 -9.58 12.42
CA ALA A 27 36.28 -9.99 11.06
C ALA A 27 35.13 -9.74 10.06
N ASN A 28 35.35 -8.77 9.18
CA ASN A 28 34.78 -8.64 7.84
C ASN A 28 35.96 -8.08 6.99
N PRO A 29 36.18 -8.45 5.72
CA PRO A 29 35.13 -8.56 4.70
C PRO A 29 35.15 -9.87 3.87
N SER A 30 34.02 -10.14 3.21
CA SER A 30 34.02 -10.33 1.75
C SER A 30 32.63 -10.03 1.18
N SER A 31 32.57 -9.52 -0.05
CA SER A 31 31.32 -9.09 -0.70
C SER A 31 30.70 -10.23 -1.50
N GLU A 32 29.41 -10.46 -1.35
CA GLU A 32 28.56 -11.04 -2.39
C GLU A 32 27.15 -10.43 -2.31
N ASP A 33 26.49 -10.30 -3.47
CA ASP A 33 25.36 -9.39 -3.68
C ASP A 33 24.02 -9.97 -3.19
N LEU A 34 23.30 -9.21 -2.36
CA LEU A 34 21.88 -9.46 -2.06
C LEU A 34 21.12 -8.12 -2.07
N PRO A 35 19.99 -8.00 -2.79
CA PRO A 35 19.24 -6.75 -2.86
C PRO A 35 18.64 -6.39 -1.49
N PRO A 36 18.64 -5.10 -1.10
CA PRO A 36 18.26 -4.69 0.24
C PRO A 36 16.78 -4.95 0.52
N ALA A 37 16.50 -5.85 1.47
CA ALA A 37 15.15 -6.11 1.95
C ALA A 37 14.55 -4.86 2.61
N GLN A 38 13.34 -4.48 2.19
CA GLN A 38 12.65 -3.28 2.66
C GLN A 38 12.11 -3.49 4.09
N GLN A 39 12.52 -2.67 5.08
CA GLN A 39 12.08 -2.87 6.47
C GLN A 39 11.92 -1.59 7.32
N SER A 40 10.74 -0.97 7.26
CA SER A 40 10.14 -0.09 8.29
C SER A 40 8.65 0.10 7.94
N LYS A 41 7.62 -0.36 8.68
CA LYS A 41 7.27 -0.57 10.10
C LYS A 41 6.49 0.60 10.71
N SER A 42 5.28 0.30 11.19
CA SER A 42 4.37 1.02 12.13
C SER A 42 3.04 1.52 11.55
N THR A 43 1.93 1.01 12.11
CA THR A 43 0.49 1.30 11.94
C THR A 43 0.11 2.71 12.48
N PRO A 44 -1.13 3.28 12.32
CA PRO A 44 -2.39 2.62 11.90
C PRO A 44 -3.35 3.34 10.92
N LEU A 45 -4.03 2.55 10.07
CA LEU A 45 -5.39 2.74 9.51
C LEU A 45 -5.74 4.06 8.79
N HIS A 46 -4.75 4.90 8.51
CA HIS A 46 -4.83 6.10 7.68
C HIS A 46 -3.67 6.16 6.66
N GLN A 47 -3.05 5.01 6.34
CA GLN A 47 -1.71 4.98 5.74
C GLN A 47 -1.74 4.77 4.22
N THR A 48 -1.90 5.86 3.46
CA THR A 48 -1.68 5.81 2.01
C THR A 48 -0.20 5.94 1.67
N THR A 49 0.31 5.03 0.83
CA THR A 49 1.69 5.09 0.29
C THR A 49 1.71 5.96 -0.98
N THR A 50 2.88 6.45 -1.39
CA THR A 50 3.07 7.19 -2.66
C THR A 50 3.13 6.24 -3.87
N SER A 51 2.64 6.67 -5.04
CA SER A 51 2.66 5.84 -6.24
C SER A 51 4.02 5.85 -6.96
N SER A 52 4.40 4.71 -7.55
CA SER A 52 5.57 4.56 -8.41
C SER A 52 5.54 5.33 -9.73
N ILE A 53 4.38 5.84 -10.17
CA ILE A 53 4.28 6.69 -11.38
C ILE A 53 4.00 8.16 -11.07
N ASP A 54 3.56 8.46 -9.85
CA ASP A 54 3.43 9.84 -9.35
C ASP A 54 3.51 9.83 -7.80
N PRO A 55 4.54 10.48 -7.20
CA PRO A 55 4.68 10.47 -5.74
C PRO A 55 3.55 11.21 -5.01
N GLU A 56 2.74 12.03 -5.69
CA GLU A 56 1.60 12.73 -5.11
C GLU A 56 0.29 11.93 -5.18
N PHE A 57 0.23 10.81 -5.92
CA PHE A 57 -0.97 9.98 -6.00
C PHE A 57 -0.99 8.94 -4.87
N PRO A 58 -2.00 8.94 -3.99
CA PRO A 58 -2.05 8.02 -2.85
C PRO A 58 -2.46 6.60 -3.26
N ILE A 59 -1.82 5.61 -2.63
CA ILE A 59 -2.02 4.17 -2.81
C ILE A 59 -2.61 3.58 -1.51
N PRO A 60 -3.60 2.66 -1.52
CA PRO A 60 -4.18 2.09 -0.31
C PRO A 60 -3.16 1.34 0.58
N GLU A 61 -3.40 1.35 1.90
CA GLU A 61 -2.61 0.59 2.87
C GLU A 61 -2.60 -0.90 2.49
N GLY A 62 -1.42 -1.51 2.40
CA GLY A 62 -1.25 -2.93 2.06
C GLY A 62 -1.38 -3.30 0.57
N ALA A 63 -1.67 -2.35 -0.33
CA ALA A 63 -1.62 -2.59 -1.77
C ALA A 63 -0.17 -2.89 -2.23
N LYS A 64 0.03 -3.98 -2.99
CA LYS A 64 1.37 -4.45 -3.39
C LYS A 64 1.64 -4.15 -4.86
N LYS A 65 2.75 -3.46 -5.15
CA LYS A 65 3.17 -3.23 -6.54
C LYS A 65 3.46 -4.56 -7.23
N SER A 66 2.98 -4.70 -8.46
CA SER A 66 3.23 -5.84 -9.35
C SER A 66 4.28 -5.48 -10.41
N ASP A 67 5.12 -6.44 -10.81
CA ASP A 67 6.13 -6.25 -11.87
C ASP A 67 5.56 -6.27 -13.30
N LYS A 68 4.23 -6.44 -13.44
CA LYS A 68 3.55 -6.37 -14.74
C LYS A 68 3.68 -4.95 -15.32
N LYS A 69 4.12 -4.88 -16.58
CA LYS A 69 4.31 -3.63 -17.35
C LYS A 69 3.21 -3.47 -18.41
N SER A 70 3.04 -2.24 -18.89
CA SER A 70 2.28 -1.97 -20.11
C SER A 70 3.04 -2.48 -21.34
N ASN A 71 2.30 -2.92 -22.37
CA ASN A 71 2.84 -3.17 -23.70
C ASN A 71 2.82 -1.91 -24.60
N ASP A 72 2.12 -0.85 -24.18
CA ASP A 72 2.13 0.46 -24.83
C ASP A 72 3.27 1.34 -24.26
N PRO A 73 4.25 1.76 -25.08
CA PRO A 73 5.34 2.66 -24.67
C PRO A 73 4.92 4.13 -24.51
N GLN A 74 3.69 4.50 -24.91
CA GLN A 74 3.13 5.85 -24.73
C GLN A 74 2.39 6.03 -23.39
N THR A 75 2.43 5.03 -22.49
CA THR A 75 1.74 5.10 -21.19
C THR A 75 2.66 4.67 -20.04
N SER A 76 2.88 5.56 -19.08
CA SER A 76 3.47 5.22 -17.78
C SER A 76 2.45 4.42 -16.97
N TYR A 77 2.76 3.16 -16.66
CA TYR A 77 1.81 2.20 -16.09
C TYR A 77 2.35 1.50 -14.84
N VAL A 78 1.47 1.23 -13.88
CA VAL A 78 1.74 0.33 -12.75
C VAL A 78 0.47 -0.41 -12.32
N ARG A 79 0.60 -1.70 -11.99
CA ARG A 79 -0.44 -2.50 -11.31
C ARG A 79 -0.14 -2.59 -9.82
N TYR A 80 -1.19 -2.49 -8.99
CA TYR A 80 -1.14 -2.84 -7.58
C TYR A 80 -2.15 -3.94 -7.26
N ASP A 81 -1.67 -5.05 -6.72
CA ASP A 81 -2.46 -6.15 -6.20
C ASP A 81 -3.09 -5.71 -4.86
N PHE A 82 -4.42 -5.57 -4.85
CA PHE A 82 -5.21 -5.03 -3.75
C PHE A 82 -6.70 -5.36 -3.97
N THR A 83 -7.30 -6.14 -3.06
CA THR A 83 -8.66 -6.67 -3.21
C THR A 83 -9.73 -5.71 -2.69
N GLY A 84 -10.90 -5.74 -3.32
CA GLY A 84 -12.12 -5.16 -2.75
C GLY A 84 -12.34 -3.66 -3.01
N LEU A 85 -11.66 -3.05 -3.98
CA LEU A 85 -12.11 -1.76 -4.56
C LEU A 85 -13.36 -1.90 -5.44
N THR A 86 -13.79 -3.14 -5.72
CA THR A 86 -15.09 -3.43 -6.35
C THR A 86 -16.26 -3.04 -5.43
N ASP A 87 -16.13 -3.21 -4.12
CA ASP A 87 -17.05 -2.72 -3.08
C ASP A 87 -17.19 -1.18 -3.19
N PRO A 88 -18.38 -0.64 -3.52
CA PRO A 88 -18.58 0.79 -3.70
C PRO A 88 -18.25 1.62 -2.45
N THR A 89 -18.44 1.06 -1.25
CA THR A 89 -18.20 1.76 0.01
C THR A 89 -16.70 1.95 0.24
N LYS A 90 -15.90 0.91 -0.02
CA LYS A 90 -14.44 0.96 0.07
C LYS A 90 -13.85 1.82 -1.03
N ARG A 91 -14.40 1.74 -2.25
CA ARG A 91 -14.03 2.60 -3.37
C ARG A 91 -14.23 4.07 -3.06
N GLN A 92 -15.42 4.45 -2.58
CA GLN A 92 -15.70 5.85 -2.23
C GLN A 92 -14.77 6.35 -1.13
N ASN A 93 -14.53 5.55 -0.08
CA ASN A 93 -13.60 5.92 1.00
C ASN A 93 -12.19 6.21 0.44
N TYR A 94 -11.67 5.36 -0.45
CA TYR A 94 -10.39 5.59 -1.12
C TYR A 94 -10.42 6.83 -2.03
N PHE A 95 -11.50 7.07 -2.77
CA PHE A 95 -11.64 8.25 -3.64
C PHE A 95 -11.71 9.55 -2.84
N GLU A 96 -12.32 9.54 -1.64
CA GLU A 96 -12.26 10.68 -0.72
C GLU A 96 -10.86 10.90 -0.11
N GLN A 97 -9.99 9.87 -0.08
CA GLN A 97 -8.57 10.04 0.27
C GLN A 97 -7.76 10.62 -0.90
N ILE A 98 -8.04 10.20 -2.15
CA ILE A 98 -7.48 10.81 -3.37
C ILE A 98 -7.85 12.30 -3.46
N LYS A 99 -9.10 12.67 -3.19
CA LYS A 99 -9.57 14.07 -3.13
C LYS A 99 -8.87 14.87 -2.04
N LYS A 100 -8.66 14.29 -0.85
CA LYS A 100 -7.89 14.92 0.25
C LYS A 100 -6.41 15.13 -0.10
N ALA A 101 -5.83 14.34 -1.01
CA ALA A 101 -4.49 14.54 -1.56
C ALA A 101 -4.43 15.61 -2.67
N GLY A 102 -5.56 16.29 -2.97
CA GLY A 102 -5.65 17.40 -3.91
C GLY A 102 -5.89 16.98 -5.37
N TRP A 103 -6.41 15.76 -5.61
CA TRP A 103 -6.78 15.28 -6.95
C TRP A 103 -8.28 15.41 -7.19
N THR A 104 -8.68 16.00 -8.31
CA THR A 104 -10.08 16.12 -8.73
C THR A 104 -10.49 14.89 -9.55
N GLU A 105 -11.60 14.26 -9.18
CA GLU A 105 -12.24 13.16 -9.94
C GLU A 105 -13.13 13.73 -11.05
N HIS A 106 -13.08 13.15 -12.26
CA HIS A 106 -13.92 13.53 -13.42
C HIS A 106 -14.88 12.37 -13.77
N PRO A 107 -16.06 12.30 -13.11
CA PRO A 107 -17.00 11.19 -13.28
C PRO A 107 -17.73 11.22 -14.64
N ASP A 108 -17.77 12.37 -15.29
CA ASP A 108 -18.24 12.59 -16.66
C ASP A 108 -17.32 11.98 -17.72
N GLU A 109 -16.03 11.80 -17.40
CA GLU A 109 -15.06 11.06 -18.22
C GLU A 109 -14.95 9.56 -17.85
N GLN A 110 -15.75 9.07 -16.90
CA GLN A 110 -15.67 7.69 -16.43
C GLN A 110 -16.12 6.70 -17.52
N MET A 111 -15.31 5.68 -17.80
CA MET A 111 -15.63 4.62 -18.75
C MET A 111 -15.58 3.24 -18.07
N GLY A 112 -16.74 2.76 -17.64
CA GLY A 112 -16.87 1.50 -16.91
C GLY A 112 -16.12 1.54 -15.57
N SER A 113 -15.13 0.66 -15.41
CA SER A 113 -14.24 0.63 -14.23
C SER A 113 -13.05 1.59 -14.33
N MET A 114 -12.90 2.37 -15.40
CA MET A 114 -11.87 3.41 -15.52
C MET A 114 -12.40 4.75 -15.02
N HIS A 115 -11.76 5.27 -13.98
CA HIS A 115 -12.00 6.59 -13.39
C HIS A 115 -10.83 7.53 -13.73
N ILE A 116 -11.11 8.82 -13.98
CA ILE A 116 -10.09 9.82 -14.32
C ILE A 116 -9.89 10.80 -13.15
N PHE A 117 -8.64 11.12 -12.86
CA PHE A 117 -8.24 12.10 -11.85
C PHE A 117 -7.24 13.11 -12.42
N THR A 118 -7.33 14.38 -12.02
CA THR A 118 -6.31 15.40 -12.37
C THR A 118 -5.80 16.16 -11.15
N LYS A 119 -4.57 16.66 -11.25
CA LYS A 119 -3.94 17.55 -10.26
C LYS A 119 -2.96 18.48 -10.97
N GLY A 120 -3.28 19.78 -11.02
CA GLY A 120 -2.60 20.72 -11.90
C GLY A 120 -2.70 20.25 -13.36
N ASN A 121 -1.58 20.20 -14.08
CA ASN A 121 -1.52 19.73 -15.47
C ASN A 121 -1.58 18.20 -15.60
N LYS A 122 -1.42 17.46 -14.50
CA LYS A 122 -1.31 15.99 -14.52
C LYS A 122 -2.68 15.33 -14.68
N ARG A 123 -2.73 14.27 -15.48
CA ARG A 123 -3.94 13.46 -15.72
C ARG A 123 -3.62 11.97 -15.54
N LEU A 124 -4.28 11.34 -14.57
CA LEU A 124 -4.08 9.94 -14.17
C LEU A 124 -5.39 9.16 -14.32
N GLN A 125 -5.28 7.92 -14.78
CA GLN A 125 -6.38 6.98 -14.94
C GLN A 125 -6.27 5.88 -13.88
N VAL A 126 -7.37 5.52 -13.23
CA VAL A 126 -7.48 4.40 -12.29
C VAL A 126 -8.43 3.36 -12.88
N ILE A 127 -7.96 2.14 -13.14
CA ILE A 127 -8.82 1.03 -13.58
C ILE A 127 -8.92 0.00 -12.45
N ILE A 128 -10.16 -0.32 -12.05
CA ILE A 128 -10.46 -1.23 -10.93
C ILE A 128 -10.86 -2.62 -11.45
N HIS A 129 -10.29 -3.66 -10.84
CA HIS A 129 -10.61 -5.07 -11.03
C HIS A 129 -10.85 -5.74 -9.66
N ASP A 130 -11.16 -7.03 -9.62
CA ASP A 130 -11.53 -7.74 -8.39
C ASP A 130 -10.37 -7.88 -7.39
N ASP A 131 -9.19 -8.27 -7.89
CA ASP A 131 -7.97 -8.55 -7.13
C ASP A 131 -6.89 -7.45 -7.22
N TYR A 132 -7.06 -6.46 -8.09
CA TYR A 132 -6.06 -5.42 -8.35
C TYR A 132 -6.69 -4.13 -8.89
N PHE A 133 -5.88 -3.06 -8.90
CA PHE A 133 -6.13 -1.89 -9.72
C PHE A 133 -4.87 -1.52 -10.52
N THR A 134 -5.05 -0.71 -11.56
CA THR A 134 -3.94 -0.17 -12.36
C THR A 134 -3.99 1.35 -12.36
N LEU A 135 -2.84 1.99 -12.31
CA LEU A 135 -2.69 3.42 -12.57
C LEU A 135 -1.97 3.61 -13.90
N SER A 136 -2.47 4.52 -14.73
CA SER A 136 -1.82 4.95 -15.97
C SER A 136 -1.80 6.47 -16.12
N ILE A 137 -0.66 7.00 -16.57
CA ILE A 137 -0.50 8.37 -17.05
C ILE A 137 -0.09 8.27 -18.53
N PRO A 138 -0.95 8.67 -19.49
CA PRO A 138 -0.58 8.77 -20.90
C PRO A 138 0.52 9.82 -21.06
N LYS A 139 1.52 9.56 -21.92
CA LYS A 139 2.72 10.41 -22.10
C LYS A 139 2.38 11.85 -22.52
N ALA A 140 1.23 12.06 -23.17
CA ALA A 140 0.70 13.37 -23.52
C ALA A 140 0.33 14.27 -22.31
N PHE A 141 0.38 13.74 -21.08
CA PHE A 141 0.11 14.46 -19.82
C PHE A 141 1.21 14.23 -18.77
N ALA A 142 2.43 13.92 -19.21
CA ALA A 142 3.57 13.52 -18.38
C ALA A 142 4.76 14.50 -18.47
N GLU A 143 4.44 15.81 -18.55
CA GLU A 143 5.39 16.93 -18.60
C GLU A 143 5.77 17.44 -17.19
#